data_AF-A0A1G0YAW2-F1
#
_entry.id   AF-A0A1G0YAW2-F1
#
_cell.length_a   1.000
_cell.length_b   1.000
_cell.length_c   1.000
_cell.angle_alpha   90.00
_cell.angle_beta   90.00
_cell.angle_gamma   90.00
#
_symmetry.space_group_name_H-M   'P 1'
#
loop_
_entity.id
_entity.type
_entity.pdbx_description
1 polymer ?
#
loop_
_entity_poly.entity_id
_entity_poly.type
_entity_poly.pdbx_seq_one_letter_code
_entity_poly.pdbx_strand_id
1 'polypeptide(L)'
;MGIPGKSVGRFIERAAKELNSLHSFMLLRHGKVVAETWWFPYAPEHPHLLFSLSKSFTSTAIGIAISEGCFKIDDPVIGFFPRKRHPGDISEELRTMTVRHLLTMTSGHGKCSLEGVKKNKFQGDWVRRSSRSLWSISPERISSTIQERHTCCPRS
;
A
#
# COMPACT_ATOMS: atom_id res chain seq x y z
N MET A 1 -17.04 11.48 -26.32
CA MET A 1 -16.08 11.33 -25.19
C MET A 1 -14.86 12.25 -25.26
N GLY A 2 -14.73 13.21 -26.20
CA GLY A 2 -13.68 14.25 -26.20
C GLY A 2 -12.21 13.78 -26.25
N ILE A 3 -11.96 12.49 -26.38
CA ILE A 3 -10.63 11.90 -26.53
C ILE A 3 -10.54 11.39 -27.98
N PRO A 4 -9.55 11.83 -28.78
CA PRO A 4 -9.38 11.33 -30.14
C PRO A 4 -9.03 9.83 -30.12
N GLY A 5 -9.88 8.99 -30.70
CA GLY A 5 -9.68 7.53 -30.71
C GLY A 5 -8.35 7.10 -31.33
N LYS A 6 -7.89 7.82 -32.38
CA LYS A 6 -6.58 7.59 -33.02
C LYS A 6 -5.40 7.75 -32.04
N SER A 7 -5.50 8.69 -31.09
CA SER A 7 -4.44 8.90 -30.09
C SER A 7 -4.40 7.77 -29.08
N VAL A 8 -5.56 7.27 -28.66
CA VAL A 8 -5.68 6.12 -27.75
C VAL A 8 -5.14 4.86 -28.42
N GLY A 9 -5.53 4.60 -29.67
CA GLY A 9 -5.02 3.46 -30.45
C GLY A 9 -3.50 3.48 -30.56
N ARG A 10 -2.92 4.63 -30.95
CA ARG A 10 -1.45 4.79 -31.03
C ARG A 10 -0.75 4.54 -29.70
N PHE A 11 -1.34 4.99 -28.60
CA PHE A 11 -0.80 4.73 -27.26
C PHE A 11 -0.80 3.23 -26.94
N ILE A 12 -1.93 2.55 -27.15
CA ILE A 12 -2.08 1.10 -26.89
C ILE A 12 -1.07 0.30 -27.74
N GLU A 13 -0.97 0.61 -29.04
CA GLU A 13 -0.03 -0.04 -29.95
C GLU A 13 1.42 0.15 -29.52
N ARG A 14 1.78 1.37 -29.10
CA ARG A 14 3.14 1.67 -28.63
C ARG A 14 3.44 0.96 -27.32
N ALA A 15 2.51 0.99 -26.37
CA ALA A 15 2.64 0.30 -25.09
C ALA A 15 2.83 -1.21 -25.30
N ALA A 16 2.06 -1.82 -26.21
CA ALA A 16 2.21 -3.24 -26.55
C ALA A 16 3.56 -3.59 -27.19
N LYS A 17 4.20 -2.65 -27.90
CA LYS A 17 5.53 -2.84 -28.49
C LYS A 17 6.68 -2.63 -27.51
N GLU A 18 6.52 -1.68 -26.58
CA GLU A 18 7.60 -1.26 -25.67
C GLU A 18 7.58 -1.99 -24.31
N LEU A 19 6.44 -2.57 -23.91
CA LEU A 19 6.27 -3.23 -22.62
C LEU A 19 6.09 -4.74 -22.77
N ASN A 20 7.00 -5.52 -22.17
CA ASN A 20 7.06 -6.97 -22.36
C ASN A 20 6.08 -7.79 -21.49
N SER A 21 5.15 -7.15 -20.77
CA SER A 21 4.25 -7.84 -19.81
C SER A 21 2.93 -7.11 -19.57
N LEU A 22 2.31 -6.58 -20.63
CA LEU A 22 0.96 -6.01 -20.50
C LEU A 22 -0.08 -7.12 -20.43
N HIS A 23 -0.93 -7.05 -19.40
CA HIS A 23 -2.05 -7.98 -19.26
C HIS A 23 -3.33 -7.37 -19.84
N SER A 24 -3.60 -6.11 -19.47
CA SER A 24 -4.80 -5.38 -19.89
C SER A 24 -4.60 -3.87 -19.81
N PHE A 25 -5.43 -3.14 -20.53
CA PHE A 25 -5.53 -1.68 -20.49
C PHE A 25 -7.00 -1.30 -20.45
N MET A 26 -7.35 -0.31 -19.63
CA MET A 26 -8.70 0.23 -19.54
C MET A 26 -8.65 1.73 -19.29
N LEU A 27 -9.39 2.49 -20.08
CA LEU A 27 -9.50 3.94 -19.97
C LEU A 27 -10.94 4.33 -19.67
N LEU A 28 -11.18 4.91 -18.50
CA LEU A 28 -12.46 5.47 -18.12
C LEU A 28 -12.44 7.00 -18.25
N ARG A 29 -13.55 7.57 -18.73
CA ARG A 29 -13.81 9.01 -18.68
C ARG A 29 -15.28 9.24 -18.34
N HIS A 30 -15.56 10.13 -17.38
CA HIS A 30 -16.92 10.44 -16.93
C HIS A 30 -17.74 9.18 -16.58
N GLY A 31 -17.12 8.24 -15.86
CA GLY A 31 -17.77 7.00 -15.42
C GLY A 31 -18.06 5.97 -16.52
N LYS A 32 -17.57 6.16 -17.75
CA LYS A 32 -17.75 5.21 -18.85
C LYS A 32 -16.42 4.72 -19.38
N VAL A 33 -16.35 3.45 -19.75
CA VAL A 33 -15.21 2.89 -20.47
C VAL A 33 -15.16 3.47 -21.88
N VAL A 34 -14.02 4.06 -22.25
CA VAL A 34 -13.78 4.69 -23.55
C VAL A 34 -12.95 3.79 -24.46
N ALA A 35 -12.06 2.99 -23.86
CA ALA A 35 -11.27 1.98 -24.54
C ALA A 35 -10.82 0.92 -23.52
N GLU A 36 -10.78 -0.33 -23.95
CA GLU A 36 -10.25 -1.44 -23.17
C GLU A 36 -9.66 -2.50 -24.09
N THR A 37 -8.65 -3.22 -23.62
CA THR A 37 -8.03 -4.33 -24.35
C THR A 37 -7.35 -5.28 -23.38
N TRP A 38 -7.25 -6.54 -23.77
CA TRP A 38 -6.56 -7.60 -23.06
C TRP A 38 -5.64 -8.32 -24.04
N TRP A 39 -4.46 -8.70 -23.57
CA TRP A 39 -3.48 -9.42 -24.38
C TRP A 39 -3.47 -10.89 -23.97
N PHE A 40 -3.46 -11.80 -24.95
CA PHE A 40 -3.39 -13.24 -24.69
C PHE A 40 -2.16 -13.59 -23.81
N PRO A 41 -2.30 -14.48 -22.80
CA PRO A 41 -3.47 -15.30 -22.46
C PRO A 41 -4.48 -14.66 -21.48
N TYR A 42 -4.36 -13.36 -21.19
CA TYR A 42 -5.23 -12.66 -20.24
C TYR A 42 -6.59 -12.30 -20.85
N ALA A 43 -7.60 -12.24 -19.99
CA ALA A 43 -8.98 -11.91 -20.35
C ALA A 43 -9.67 -11.20 -19.17
N PRO A 44 -10.76 -10.45 -19.38
CA PRO A 44 -11.43 -9.68 -18.33
C PRO A 44 -11.88 -10.50 -17.12
N GLU A 45 -12.15 -11.78 -17.32
CA GLU A 45 -12.65 -12.70 -16.30
C GLU A 45 -11.55 -13.20 -15.36
N HIS A 46 -10.28 -13.01 -15.72
CA HIS A 46 -9.17 -13.50 -14.92
C HIS A 46 -8.88 -12.58 -13.72
N PRO A 47 -8.71 -13.12 -12.51
CA PRO A 47 -8.34 -12.33 -11.35
C PRO A 47 -6.91 -11.80 -11.48
N HIS A 48 -6.71 -10.53 -11.08
CA HIS A 48 -5.40 -9.89 -11.05
C HIS A 48 -4.91 -9.71 -9.61
N LEU A 49 -3.62 -9.96 -9.39
CA LEU A 49 -2.97 -9.57 -8.15
C LEU A 49 -2.87 -8.04 -8.08
N LEU A 50 -3.59 -7.44 -7.12
CA LEU A 50 -3.72 -5.98 -7.01
C LEU A 50 -2.52 -5.30 -6.33
N PHE A 51 -1.71 -6.05 -5.57
CA PHE A 51 -0.55 -5.55 -4.84
C PHE A 51 -0.85 -4.25 -4.06
N SER A 52 -0.14 -3.15 -4.35
CA SER A 52 -0.32 -1.88 -3.65
C SER A 52 -1.65 -1.19 -3.92
N LEU A 53 -2.40 -1.59 -4.95
CA LEU A 53 -3.76 -1.07 -5.15
C LEU A 53 -4.68 -1.44 -3.98
N SER A 54 -4.41 -2.56 -3.28
CA SER A 54 -5.12 -2.92 -2.05
C SER A 54 -5.06 -1.82 -0.97
N LYS A 55 -4.00 -1.00 -0.94
CA LYS A 55 -3.87 0.10 0.05
C LYS A 55 -4.95 1.15 -0.15
N SER A 56 -5.34 1.45 -1.38
CA SER A 56 -6.42 2.41 -1.65
C SER A 56 -7.74 1.92 -1.06
N PHE A 57 -8.07 0.64 -1.23
CA PHE A 57 -9.26 0.04 -0.60
C PHE A 57 -9.18 0.06 0.93
N THR A 58 -8.03 -0.30 1.51
CA THR A 58 -7.82 -0.23 2.96
C THR A 58 -7.99 1.19 3.49
N SER A 59 -7.41 2.20 2.81
CA SER A 59 -7.56 3.61 3.19
C SER A 59 -9.01 4.08 3.08
N THR A 60 -9.75 3.67 2.04
CA THR A 60 -11.18 3.97 1.91
C THR A 60 -11.98 3.34 3.05
N ALA A 61 -11.75 2.07 3.37
CA ALA A 61 -12.42 1.39 4.48
C ALA A 61 -12.15 2.07 5.83
N ILE A 62 -10.91 2.54 6.05
CA ILE A 62 -10.55 3.32 7.24
C ILE A 62 -11.30 4.66 7.27
N GLY A 63 -11.41 5.35 6.12
CA GLY A 63 -12.19 6.58 6.02
C GLY A 63 -13.67 6.37 6.38
N ILE A 64 -14.27 5.27 5.94
CA ILE A 64 -15.63 4.88 6.30
C ILE A 64 -15.74 4.63 7.81
N ALA A 65 -14.86 3.82 8.39
CA ALA A 65 -14.88 3.52 9.82
C ALA A 65 -14.73 4.78 10.71
N ILE A 66 -13.90 5.74 10.29
CA ILE A 66 -13.78 7.04 10.97
C ILE A 66 -15.09 7.83 10.86
N SER A 67 -15.73 7.83 9.68
CA SER A 67 -17.01 8.52 9.48
C SER A 67 -18.15 7.92 10.32
N GLU A 68 -18.09 6.63 10.61
CA GLU A 68 -19.02 5.92 11.49
C GLU A 68 -18.67 6.09 12.99
N GLY A 69 -17.60 6.83 13.32
CA GLY A 69 -17.20 7.10 14.70
C GLY A 69 -16.52 5.92 15.40
N CYS A 70 -16.02 4.92 14.66
CA CYS A 70 -15.37 3.75 15.25
C CYS A 70 -14.04 4.11 15.95
N PHE A 71 -13.27 5.04 15.38
CA PHE A 71 -12.01 5.56 15.92
C PHE A 71 -11.62 6.86 15.18
N LYS A 72 -10.59 7.57 15.67
CA LYS A 72 -10.06 8.79 15.05
C LYS A 72 -8.74 8.53 14.33
N ILE A 73 -8.42 9.38 13.36
CA ILE A 73 -7.19 9.28 12.57
C ILE A 73 -5.91 9.43 13.42
N ASP A 74 -5.99 10.15 14.54
CA ASP A 74 -4.88 10.41 15.45
C ASP A 74 -4.88 9.47 16.67
N ASP A 75 -5.74 8.44 16.69
CA ASP A 75 -5.74 7.45 17.76
C ASP A 75 -4.45 6.60 17.73
N PRO A 76 -3.88 6.26 18.89
CA PRO A 76 -2.66 5.46 18.98
C PRO A 76 -2.94 4.01 18.57
N VAL A 77 -2.09 3.48 17.67
CA VAL A 77 -2.25 2.14 17.08
C VAL A 77 -2.23 1.04 18.14
N ILE A 78 -1.46 1.22 19.21
CA ILE A 78 -1.35 0.24 20.29
C ILE A 78 -2.67 0.02 21.04
N GLY A 79 -3.58 1.01 21.01
CA GLY A 79 -4.89 0.93 21.64
C GLY A 79 -5.82 -0.11 21.00
N PHE A 80 -5.60 -0.50 19.74
CA PHE A 80 -6.42 -1.48 19.04
C PHE A 80 -6.08 -2.94 19.40
N PHE A 81 -5.00 -3.18 20.14
CA PHE A 81 -4.56 -4.53 20.51
C PHE A 81 -4.71 -4.78 22.02
N PRO A 82 -5.24 -5.95 22.44
CA PRO A 82 -5.30 -6.31 23.86
C PRO A 82 -3.90 -6.30 24.49
N ARG A 83 -3.79 -5.85 25.75
CA ARG A 83 -2.51 -5.73 26.47
C ARG A 83 -1.67 -7.01 26.47
N LYS A 84 -2.32 -8.18 26.51
CA LYS A 84 -1.67 -9.51 26.41
C LYS A 84 -0.93 -9.78 25.09
N ARG A 85 -1.23 -9.01 24.03
CA ARG A 85 -0.58 -9.06 22.71
C ARG A 85 0.45 -7.97 22.51
N HIS A 86 0.59 -7.06 23.47
CA HIS A 86 1.63 -6.04 23.38
C HIS A 86 3.01 -6.72 23.41
N PRO A 87 3.99 -6.24 22.63
CA PRO A 87 5.38 -6.61 22.84
C PRO A 87 5.75 -6.35 24.30
N GLY A 88 6.52 -7.24 24.93
CA GLY A 88 6.94 -7.05 26.33
C GLY A 88 7.65 -5.71 26.56
N ASP A 89 8.48 -5.31 25.58
CA ASP A 89 9.13 -4.00 25.51
C ASP A 89 8.54 -3.19 24.35
N ILE A 90 7.58 -2.32 24.65
CA ILE A 90 7.05 -1.35 23.68
C ILE A 90 8.04 -0.19 23.58
N SER A 91 8.56 0.07 22.37
CA SER A 91 9.42 1.23 22.13
C SER A 91 8.60 2.53 22.11
N GLU A 92 9.25 3.66 22.34
CA GLU A 92 8.56 4.96 22.40
C GLU A 92 7.96 5.34 21.03
N GLU A 93 8.61 4.92 19.94
CA GLU A 93 8.13 5.08 18.57
C GLU A 93 6.82 4.32 18.34
N LEU A 94 6.68 3.11 18.91
CA LEU A 94 5.45 2.33 18.79
C LEU A 94 4.32 2.91 19.67
N ARG A 95 4.65 3.55 20.81
CA ARG A 95 3.65 4.20 21.67
C ARG A 95 3.02 5.43 21.02
N THR A 96 3.83 6.19 20.29
CA THR A 96 3.43 7.45 19.64
C THR A 96 2.88 7.24 18.22
N MET A 97 2.89 6.00 17.71
CA MET A 97 2.35 5.69 16.39
C MET A 97 0.83 5.81 16.37
N THR A 98 0.31 6.61 15.43
CA THR A 98 -1.13 6.80 15.20
C THR A 98 -1.57 6.12 13.91
N VAL A 99 -2.89 6.01 13.71
CA VAL A 99 -3.46 5.51 12.44
C VAL A 99 -2.97 6.34 11.25
N ARG A 100 -2.86 7.67 11.40
CA ARG A 100 -2.29 8.58 10.41
C ARG A 100 -0.93 8.10 9.92
N HIS A 101 -0.02 7.78 10.84
CA HIS A 101 1.34 7.35 10.49
C HIS A 101 1.36 6.06 9.64
N LEU A 102 0.40 5.15 9.84
CA LEU A 102 0.25 3.96 9.00
C LEU A 102 -0.27 4.31 7.60
N LEU A 103 -1.26 5.19 7.51
CA LEU A 103 -1.86 5.63 6.25
C LEU A 103 -0.91 6.45 5.37
N THR A 104 -0.01 7.22 5.99
CA THR A 104 0.94 8.10 5.30
C THR A 104 2.31 7.48 5.11
N MET A 105 2.50 6.20 5.45
CA MET A 105 3.79 5.50 5.34
C MET A 105 4.92 6.14 6.18
N THR A 106 4.58 6.84 7.27
CA THR A 106 5.53 7.51 8.16
C THR A 106 5.66 6.78 9.50
N SER A 107 5.55 5.45 9.49
CA SER A 107 5.42 4.66 10.71
C SER A 107 6.73 4.28 11.39
N GLY A 108 7.90 4.63 10.84
CA GLY A 108 9.17 4.40 11.55
C GLY A 108 9.94 3.14 11.19
N HIS A 109 9.53 2.45 10.12
CA HIS A 109 10.20 1.23 9.72
C HIS A 109 11.65 1.47 9.28
N GLY A 110 12.63 0.99 10.05
CA GLY A 110 14.05 1.10 9.73
C GLY A 110 14.54 0.09 8.67
N LYS A 111 13.73 -0.94 8.38
CA LYS A 111 14.00 -1.97 7.37
C LYS A 111 12.71 -2.34 6.62
N CYS A 112 12.86 -2.76 5.36
CA CYS A 112 11.73 -3.21 4.55
C CYS A 112 11.12 -4.49 5.15
N SER A 113 9.87 -4.41 5.59
CA SER A 113 9.17 -5.54 6.25
C SER A 113 8.90 -6.72 5.31
N LEU A 114 8.98 -6.51 3.98
CA LEU A 114 8.80 -7.55 2.96
C LEU A 114 9.76 -8.72 3.11
N GLU A 115 10.98 -8.49 3.58
CA GLU A 115 11.95 -9.56 3.86
C GLU A 115 11.48 -10.51 4.96
N GLY A 116 10.73 -10.00 5.95
CA GLY A 116 10.09 -10.83 6.97
C GLY A 116 8.94 -11.65 6.38
N VAL A 117 8.17 -11.06 5.44
CA VAL A 117 6.99 -11.68 4.82
C VAL A 117 7.41 -12.84 3.95
N LYS A 118 8.43 -12.64 3.10
CA LYS A 118 8.99 -13.68 2.23
C LYS A 118 9.53 -14.88 3.00
N LYS A 119 10.10 -14.66 4.19
CA LYS A 119 10.66 -15.72 5.05
C LYS A 119 9.58 -16.42 5.89
N ASN A 120 8.30 -16.17 5.59
CA ASN A 120 7.15 -16.69 6.33
C ASN A 120 7.21 -16.42 7.85
N LYS A 121 7.96 -15.38 8.25
CA LYS A 121 8.21 -15.07 9.67
C LYS A 121 6.98 -14.44 10.36
N PHE A 122 5.90 -14.23 9.61
CA PHE A 122 4.62 -13.70 10.08
C PHE A 122 3.59 -14.79 10.43
N GLN A 123 3.93 -16.08 10.34
CA GLN A 123 3.09 -17.14 10.95
C GLN A 123 3.10 -16.98 12.50
N GLY A 124 1.90 -16.79 13.08
CA GLY A 124 1.67 -16.58 14.52
C GLY A 124 1.25 -15.15 14.90
N ASP A 125 1.36 -14.79 16.19
CA ASP A 125 1.03 -13.44 16.69
C ASP A 125 2.11 -12.43 16.25
N TRP A 126 1.91 -11.84 15.07
CA TRP A 126 2.81 -10.87 14.46
C TRP A 126 2.89 -9.55 15.24
N VAL A 127 1.87 -9.22 16.04
CA VAL A 127 1.85 -8.02 16.89
C VAL A 127 2.93 -8.14 17.96
N ARG A 128 3.04 -9.31 18.60
CA ARG A 128 4.08 -9.60 19.60
C ARG A 128 5.49 -9.64 19.00
N ARG A 129 5.63 -10.02 17.73
CA ARG A 129 6.94 -10.20 17.06
C ARG A 129 7.51 -8.90 16.49
N SER A 130 6.68 -7.88 16.30
CA SER A 130 7.10 -6.55 15.88
C SER A 130 7.81 -5.80 17.03
N SER A 131 8.95 -6.33 17.50
CA SER A 131 9.80 -5.74 18.55
C SER A 131 10.81 -4.74 17.96
N ARG A 132 11.52 -4.00 18.85
CA ARG A 132 12.41 -2.82 18.63
C ARG A 132 13.17 -2.72 17.29
N SER A 133 13.49 -3.83 16.63
CA SER A 133 14.21 -3.86 15.35
C SER A 133 13.44 -3.29 14.15
N LEU A 134 12.11 -3.26 14.18
CA LEU A 134 11.33 -2.74 13.04
C LEU A 134 11.15 -1.23 13.12
N TRP A 135 10.91 -0.67 14.31
CA TRP A 135 10.47 0.71 14.53
C TRP A 135 11.59 1.60 15.06
N SER A 136 12.66 1.72 14.29
CA SER A 136 13.90 2.39 14.74
C SER A 136 13.91 3.91 14.52
N ILE A 137 12.85 4.47 13.92
CA ILE A 137 12.78 5.90 13.58
C ILE A 137 11.46 6.47 14.12
N SER A 138 11.52 7.57 14.85
CA SER A 138 10.32 8.29 15.31
C SER A 138 9.47 8.73 14.11
N PRO A 139 8.14 8.47 14.11
CA PRO A 139 7.22 8.91 13.07
C PRO A 139 7.29 10.41 12.75
N GLU A 140 7.54 11.24 13.76
CA GLU A 140 7.66 12.70 13.63
C GLU A 140 8.89 13.13 12.82
N ARG A 141 9.97 12.33 12.87
CA ARG A 141 11.25 12.61 12.18
C ARG A 141 11.23 12.20 10.70
N ILE A 142 10.20 11.49 10.26
CA ILE A 142 10.15 10.88 8.92
C ILE A 142 9.59 11.84 7.87
N SER A 143 8.78 12.82 8.28
CA SER A 143 8.20 13.82 7.38
C SER A 143 9.27 14.68 6.67
N SER A 144 10.45 14.84 7.26
CA SER A 144 11.56 15.61 6.69
C SER A 144 12.54 14.83 5.81
N THR A 145 12.44 13.49 5.73
CA THR A 145 13.54 12.65 5.18
C THR A 145 13.11 11.69 4.05
N ILE A 146 11.81 11.55 3.77
CA ILE A 146 11.31 10.55 2.78
C ILE A 146 11.61 10.89 1.31
N GLN A 147 12.07 12.08 0.96
CA GLN A 147 12.35 12.38 -0.45
C GLN A 147 13.60 11.69 -1.00
N GLU A 148 14.58 11.27 -0.18
CA GLU A 148 15.92 11.00 -0.73
C GLU A 148 16.50 9.59 -0.64
N ARG A 149 16.12 8.68 0.28
CA ARG A 149 17.08 7.59 0.57
C ARG A 149 16.64 6.13 0.68
N HIS A 150 15.37 5.75 0.60
CA HIS A 150 15.03 4.31 0.67
C HIS A 150 13.82 3.92 -0.19
N THR A 151 14.05 3.73 -1.50
CA THR A 151 13.16 2.91 -2.31
C THR A 151 13.28 1.44 -1.86
N CYS A 152 12.23 0.91 -1.20
CA CYS A 152 12.11 -0.49 -0.76
C CYS A 152 12.20 -1.52 -1.91
N CYS A 153 12.16 -1.09 -3.17
CA CYS A 153 12.34 -1.95 -4.33
C CYS A 153 13.73 -1.72 -4.93
N PRO A 154 14.58 -2.76 -5.07
CA PRO A 154 15.69 -2.67 -6.00
C PRO A 154 15.12 -2.36 -7.39
N ARG A 155 15.71 -1.38 -8.09
CA ARG A 155 15.43 -1.20 -9.51
C ARG A 155 15.94 -2.47 -10.19
N SER A 156 15.01 -3.23 -10.78
CA SER A 156 15.30 -4.34 -11.70
C SER A 156 16.04 -3.82 -12.93
#